data_AF-A0A9Q1RK06-F1
#
_entry.id   AF-A0A9Q1RK06-F1
#
_cell.length_a   1.000
_cell.length_b   1.000
_cell.length_c   1.000
_cell.angle_alpha   90.00
_cell.angle_beta   90.00
_cell.angle_gamma   90.00
#
_symmetry.space_group_name_H-M   'P 1'
#
loop_
_entity.id
_entity.type
_entity.pdbx_description
1 polymer ?
#
loop_
_entity_poly.entity_id
_entity_poly.type
_entity_poly.pdbx_seq_one_letter_code
_entity_poly.pdbx_strand_id
1 'polypeptide(L)'
;MASRTSSLSVDWTLTKRLLDSNCVSAATPDCVLIFLISVMAARIVAQLLVVGSGIMVRAFAQAYRQALANASKNGVAQEAVQNIKRVSKNMTESEARQILGVAEHSSWEDVLQKYDNLFESNAKNGSFYLQSKVHRAKECLESLYQSKAESPN
;
A
#
# COMPACT_ATOMS: atom_id res chain seq x y z
N MET A 1 -7.98 -31.70 -14.89
CA MET A 1 -7.36 -30.36 -14.95
C MET A 1 -5.95 -30.48 -14.39
N ALA A 2 -4.98 -30.74 -15.27
CA ALA A 2 -3.58 -30.95 -14.90
C ALA A 2 -2.87 -29.60 -14.87
N SER A 3 -2.57 -29.10 -13.66
CA SER A 3 -1.76 -27.91 -13.48
C SER A 3 -0.33 -28.22 -13.92
N ARG A 4 0.02 -27.82 -15.15
CA ARG A 4 1.40 -27.70 -15.62
C ARG A 4 2.09 -26.68 -14.72
N THR A 5 2.80 -27.18 -13.71
CA THR A 5 3.85 -26.43 -13.04
C THR A 5 4.99 -26.35 -14.03
N SER A 6 5.02 -25.27 -14.82
CA SER A 6 6.17 -24.90 -15.62
C SER A 6 7.33 -24.66 -14.65
N SER A 7 8.13 -25.69 -14.45
CA SER A 7 9.40 -25.63 -13.75
C SER A 7 10.22 -24.55 -14.45
N LEU A 8 10.35 -23.37 -13.82
CA LEU A 8 11.36 -22.38 -14.17
C LEU A 8 12.72 -23.01 -13.86
N SER A 9 13.16 -23.93 -14.72
CA SER A 9 14.55 -24.30 -14.82
C SER A 9 15.27 -23.04 -15.29
N VAL A 10 15.95 -22.38 -14.36
CA VAL A 10 16.87 -21.29 -14.64
C VAL A 10 17.84 -21.82 -15.70
N ASP A 11 17.69 -21.35 -16.94
CA ASP A 11 18.47 -21.84 -18.07
C ASP A 11 19.88 -21.27 -17.99
N TRP A 12 20.71 -22.00 -17.25
CA TRP A 12 22.10 -21.63 -17.00
C TRP A 12 23.01 -21.79 -18.22
N THR A 13 22.48 -22.26 -19.35
CA THR A 13 23.24 -22.34 -20.61
C THR A 13 23.61 -20.96 -21.15
N LEU A 14 22.78 -19.93 -20.92
CA LEU A 14 23.08 -18.55 -21.30
C LEU A 14 24.21 -17.93 -20.47
N THR A 15 24.26 -18.20 -19.16
CA THR A 15 25.40 -17.79 -18.32
C THR A 15 26.70 -18.49 -18.69
N LYS A 16 26.64 -19.70 -19.27
CA LYS A 16 27.84 -20.41 -19.73
C LYS A 16 28.46 -19.72 -20.95
N ARG A 17 27.65 -19.13 -21.84
CA ARG A 17 28.14 -18.37 -23.01
C ARG A 17 28.72 -17.00 -22.67
N LEU A 18 28.20 -16.31 -21.65
CA LEU A 18 28.78 -15.03 -21.20
C LEU A 18 30.09 -15.20 -20.44
N LEU A 19 30.38 -16.41 -19.96
CA LEU A 19 31.64 -16.74 -19.28
C LEU A 19 32.82 -16.92 -20.24
N ASP A 20 32.56 -17.33 -21.48
CA ASP A 20 33.62 -17.61 -22.46
C ASP A 20 34.08 -16.36 -23.23
N SER A 21 33.34 -15.22 -23.15
CA SER A 21 33.61 -14.04 -23.99
C SER A 21 34.35 -12.88 -23.32
N ASN A 22 34.65 -12.91 -22.02
CA ASN A 22 35.35 -11.80 -21.38
C ASN A 22 36.41 -12.24 -20.36
N CYS A 23 37.65 -11.83 -20.63
CA CYS A 23 38.84 -11.87 -19.77
C CYS A 23 39.62 -13.19 -19.65
N VAL A 24 40.22 -13.66 -20.74
CA VAL A 24 41.45 -14.50 -20.69
C VAL A 24 42.70 -13.70 -21.09
N SER A 25 42.77 -12.39 -20.78
CA SER A 25 43.92 -11.57 -21.19
C SER A 25 44.69 -10.85 -20.09
N ALA A 26 44.33 -11.00 -18.81
CA ALA A 26 45.21 -10.58 -17.70
C ALA A 26 44.72 -11.19 -16.38
N ALA A 27 45.19 -12.38 -16.03
CA ALA A 27 44.87 -12.96 -14.73
C ALA A 27 46.03 -13.85 -14.28
N THR A 28 46.66 -13.46 -13.18
CA THR A 28 47.49 -14.36 -12.36
C THR A 28 46.69 -15.62 -12.00
N PRO A 29 47.35 -16.78 -11.79
CA PRO A 29 46.66 -18.05 -11.52
C PRO A 29 45.70 -17.99 -10.32
N ASP A 30 45.84 -17.00 -9.45
CA ASP A 30 45.01 -16.78 -8.27
C ASP A 30 43.59 -16.30 -8.60
N CYS A 31 43.38 -15.54 -9.69
CA CYS A 31 42.07 -14.96 -10.03
C CYS A 31 41.09 -16.00 -10.60
N VAL A 32 41.59 -17.00 -11.33
CA VAL A 32 40.77 -18.06 -11.94
C VAL A 32 40.18 -18.97 -10.86
N LEU A 33 40.96 -19.26 -9.81
CA LEU A 33 40.51 -20.07 -8.68
C LEU A 33 39.41 -19.36 -7.88
N ILE A 34 39.56 -18.06 -7.61
CA ILE A 34 38.55 -17.24 -6.92
C ILE A 34 37.24 -17.19 -7.71
N PHE A 35 37.34 -17.03 -9.04
CA PHE A 35 36.19 -16.96 -9.92
C PHE A 35 35.39 -18.27 -9.95
N LEU A 36 36.07 -19.42 -10.06
CA LEU A 36 35.43 -20.73 -10.07
C LEU A 36 34.75 -21.08 -8.74
N ILE A 37 35.39 -20.74 -7.60
CA ILE A 37 34.81 -20.95 -6.27
C ILE A 37 33.56 -20.07 -6.09
N SER A 38 33.61 -18.80 -6.54
CA SER A 38 32.48 -17.88 -6.45
C SER A 38 31.28 -18.36 -7.28
N VAL A 39 31.52 -18.90 -8.48
CA VAL A 39 30.46 -19.47 -9.34
C VAL A 39 29.84 -20.72 -8.70
N MET A 40 30.64 -21.63 -8.15
CA MET A 40 30.10 -22.81 -7.44
C MET A 40 29.30 -22.42 -6.19
N ALA A 41 29.79 -21.47 -5.39
CA ALA A 41 29.09 -20.97 -4.21
C ALA A 41 27.75 -20.30 -4.60
N ALA A 42 27.73 -19.48 -5.64
CA ALA A 42 26.52 -18.83 -6.13
C ALA A 42 25.45 -19.85 -6.59
N ARG A 43 25.86 -20.97 -7.20
CA ARG A 43 24.94 -22.06 -7.58
C ARG A 43 24.29 -22.71 -6.37
N ILE A 44 25.07 -22.99 -5.33
CA ILE A 44 24.58 -23.63 -4.10
C ILE A 44 23.61 -22.70 -3.37
N VAL A 45 23.95 -21.42 -3.23
CA VAL A 45 23.08 -20.42 -2.60
C VAL A 45 21.77 -20.24 -3.39
N ALA A 46 21.83 -20.17 -4.73
CA ALA A 46 20.64 -20.05 -5.57
C ALA A 46 19.70 -21.26 -5.42
N GLN A 47 20.23 -22.49 -5.38
CA GLN A 47 19.42 -23.69 -5.17
C GLN A 47 18.75 -23.70 -3.80
N LEU A 48 19.46 -23.31 -2.74
CA LEU A 48 18.91 -23.23 -1.39
C LEU A 48 17.78 -22.21 -1.30
N LEU A 49 17.94 -21.02 -1.91
CA LEU A 49 16.92 -19.99 -1.93
C LEU A 49 15.67 -20.40 -2.73
N VAL A 50 15.85 -21.04 -3.89
CA VAL A 50 14.71 -21.51 -4.70
C VAL A 50 13.93 -22.61 -3.98
N VAL A 51 14.62 -23.59 -3.40
CA VAL A 51 13.97 -24.68 -2.67
C VAL A 51 13.33 -24.19 -1.36
N GLY A 52 14.02 -23.30 -0.63
CA GLY A 52 13.54 -22.75 0.65
C GLY A 52 12.38 -21.78 0.50
N SER A 53 12.38 -20.92 -0.52
CA SER A 53 11.33 -19.91 -0.68
C SER A 53 9.99 -20.49 -1.15
N GLY A 54 9.99 -21.61 -1.89
CA GLY A 54 8.77 -22.21 -2.44
C GLY A 54 7.76 -22.72 -1.40
N ILE A 55 8.21 -23.04 -0.18
CA ILE A 55 7.34 -23.46 0.93
C ILE A 55 6.69 -22.23 1.58
N MET A 56 7.48 -21.18 1.80
CA MET A 56 7.05 -19.94 2.44
C MET A 56 6.00 -19.19 1.59
N VAL A 57 6.21 -19.12 0.27
CA VAL A 57 5.25 -18.48 -0.67
C VAL A 57 3.89 -19.17 -0.65
N ARG A 58 3.86 -20.51 -0.61
CA ARG A 58 2.60 -21.27 -0.57
C ARG A 58 1.86 -21.12 0.75
N ALA A 59 2.59 -21.13 1.87
CA ALA A 59 2.00 -20.90 3.20
C ALA A 59 1.40 -19.49 3.32
N PHE A 60 2.12 -18.46 2.86
CA PHE A 60 1.59 -17.10 2.85
C PHE A 60 0.41 -16.94 1.90
N ALA A 61 0.43 -17.54 0.71
CA ALA A 61 -0.71 -17.49 -0.22
C ALA A 61 -1.96 -18.15 0.38
N GLN A 62 -1.82 -19.29 1.08
CA GLN A 62 -2.92 -19.97 1.75
C GLN A 62 -3.46 -19.14 2.93
N ALA A 63 -2.58 -18.61 3.77
CA ALA A 63 -2.95 -17.74 4.89
C ALA A 63 -3.60 -16.43 4.41
N TYR A 64 -3.11 -15.83 3.32
CA TYR A 64 -3.68 -14.62 2.73
C TYR A 64 -5.08 -14.87 2.17
N ARG A 65 -5.29 -16.00 1.46
CA ARG A 65 -6.63 -16.39 0.99
C ARG A 65 -7.58 -16.69 2.14
N GLN A 66 -7.10 -17.32 3.21
CA GLN A 66 -7.89 -17.54 4.43
C GLN A 66 -8.23 -16.23 5.14
N ALA A 67 -7.28 -15.29 5.24
CA ALA A 67 -7.50 -13.97 5.81
C ALA A 67 -8.53 -13.17 5.00
N LEU A 68 -8.45 -13.19 3.66
CA LEU A 68 -9.44 -12.55 2.80
C LEU A 68 -10.82 -13.22 2.88
N ALA A 69 -10.89 -14.55 2.89
CA ALA A 69 -12.15 -15.27 3.03
C ALA A 69 -12.80 -15.03 4.41
N ASN A 70 -12.00 -14.94 5.47
CA ASN A 70 -12.47 -14.62 6.81
C ASN A 70 -12.84 -13.13 6.93
N ALA A 71 -12.10 -12.22 6.30
CA ALA A 71 -12.44 -10.79 6.26
C ALA A 71 -13.74 -10.52 5.47
N SER A 72 -13.96 -11.26 4.38
CA SER A 72 -15.21 -11.20 3.60
C SER A 72 -16.41 -11.79 4.35
N LYS A 73 -16.20 -12.74 5.27
CA LYS A 73 -17.27 -13.36 6.06
C LYS A 73 -17.55 -12.63 7.38
N ASN A 74 -16.56 -11.95 7.96
CA ASN A 74 -16.67 -11.34 9.29
C ASN A 74 -16.79 -9.80 9.27
N GLY A 75 -17.06 -9.14 8.14
CA GLY A 75 -17.26 -7.68 8.09
C GLY A 75 -16.00 -6.82 8.31
N VAL A 76 -14.83 -7.45 8.45
CA VAL A 76 -13.54 -6.79 8.72
C VAL A 76 -13.03 -5.98 7.52
N ALA A 77 -13.65 -6.12 6.35
CA ALA A 77 -13.44 -5.21 5.21
C ALA A 77 -13.71 -3.75 5.61
N GLN A 78 -14.69 -3.51 6.49
CA GLN A 78 -14.99 -2.16 6.97
C GLN A 78 -13.88 -1.62 7.87
N GLU A 79 -13.26 -2.44 8.73
CA GLU A 79 -12.15 -2.02 9.59
C GLU A 79 -10.84 -1.82 8.82
N ALA A 80 -10.54 -2.66 7.81
CA ALA A 80 -9.38 -2.47 6.95
C ALA A 80 -9.53 -1.25 6.05
N VAL A 81 -10.72 -1.00 5.48
CA VAL A 81 -11.03 0.22 4.73
C VAL A 81 -11.00 1.44 5.65
N GLN A 82 -11.48 1.34 6.89
CA GLN A 82 -11.34 2.41 7.88
C GLN A 82 -9.88 2.64 8.28
N ASN A 83 -9.05 1.60 8.40
CA ASN A 83 -7.62 1.75 8.71
C ASN A 83 -6.87 2.42 7.55
N ILE A 84 -7.18 2.05 6.31
CA ILE A 84 -6.65 2.74 5.12
C ILE A 84 -7.15 4.19 5.05
N LYS A 85 -8.42 4.47 5.40
CA LYS A 85 -8.95 5.83 5.55
C LYS A 85 -8.31 6.62 6.71
N ARG A 86 -7.86 5.95 7.77
CA ARG A 86 -7.13 6.58 8.89
C ARG A 86 -5.68 6.91 8.54
N VAL A 87 -5.08 6.20 7.58
CA VAL A 87 -3.71 6.45 7.09
C VAL A 87 -3.65 7.56 6.04
N SER A 88 -4.75 7.84 5.33
CA SER A 88 -4.84 9.04 4.50
C SER A 88 -4.88 10.29 5.39
N LYS A 89 -3.82 11.10 5.33
CA LYS A 89 -3.62 12.42 5.94
C LYS A 89 -4.70 13.48 5.60
N ASN A 90 -5.77 13.07 4.94
CA ASN A 90 -6.85 13.90 4.45
C ASN A 90 -8.05 13.69 5.38
N MET A 91 -8.61 14.78 5.87
CA MET A 91 -9.75 14.71 6.79
C MET A 91 -10.91 13.94 6.17
N THR A 92 -11.46 13.01 6.94
CA THR A 92 -12.57 12.17 6.48
C THR A 92 -13.90 12.91 6.62
N GLU A 93 -14.88 12.58 5.78
CA GLU A 93 -16.24 13.11 5.85
C GLU A 93 -16.87 13.01 7.24
N SER A 94 -16.69 11.85 7.89
CA SER A 94 -17.20 11.60 9.24
C SER A 94 -16.54 12.50 10.29
N GLU A 95 -15.22 12.71 10.19
CA GLU A 95 -14.48 13.65 11.05
C GLU A 95 -14.93 15.09 10.81
N ALA A 96 -15.13 15.50 9.55
CA ALA A 96 -15.61 16.83 9.21
C ALA A 96 -17.00 17.12 9.80
N ARG A 97 -17.92 16.15 9.71
CA ARG A 97 -19.25 16.25 10.35
C ARG A 97 -19.16 16.33 11.87
N GLN A 98 -18.28 15.56 12.49
CA GLN A 98 -18.06 15.63 13.94
C GLN A 98 -17.49 16.98 14.37
N ILE A 99 -16.54 17.54 13.63
CA ILE A 99 -15.94 18.86 13.94
C ILE A 99 -16.99 19.98 13.87
N LEU A 100 -17.90 19.94 12.89
CA LEU A 100 -18.96 20.94 12.74
C LEU A 100 -20.23 20.63 13.56
N GLY A 101 -20.33 19.43 14.13
CA GLY A 101 -21.49 19.00 14.91
C GLY A 101 -22.78 18.91 14.09
N VAL A 102 -22.67 18.50 12.82
CA VAL A 102 -23.80 18.43 11.87
C VAL A 102 -24.24 16.98 11.63
N ALA A 103 -25.54 16.76 11.45
CA ALA A 103 -26.11 15.46 11.13
C ALA A 103 -25.82 15.04 9.68
N GLU A 104 -25.93 13.75 9.37
CA GLU A 104 -25.61 13.18 8.05
C GLU A 104 -26.49 13.74 6.90
N HIS A 105 -27.71 14.20 7.23
CA HIS A 105 -28.68 14.75 6.28
C HIS A 105 -28.85 16.28 6.38
N SER A 106 -27.89 16.99 6.94
CA SER A 106 -27.98 18.45 7.09
C SER A 106 -27.96 19.15 5.72
N SER A 107 -28.72 20.24 5.60
CA SER A 107 -28.64 21.13 4.44
C SER A 107 -27.27 21.82 4.39
N TRP A 108 -26.84 22.26 3.20
CA TRP A 108 -25.56 22.97 3.06
C TRP A 108 -25.58 24.31 3.82
N GLU A 109 -26.74 24.94 3.86
CA GLU A 109 -27.02 26.16 4.59
C GLU A 109 -26.79 25.99 6.11
N ASP A 110 -27.25 24.88 6.69
CA ASP A 110 -27.02 24.57 8.10
C ASP A 110 -25.52 24.36 8.40
N VAL A 111 -24.80 23.73 7.47
CA VAL A 111 -23.35 23.51 7.60
C VAL A 111 -22.59 24.84 7.62
N LEU A 112 -22.94 25.77 6.72
CA LEU A 112 -22.35 27.10 6.68
C LEU A 112 -22.66 27.89 7.95
N GLN A 113 -23.92 27.86 8.40
CA GLN A 113 -24.31 28.55 9.64
C GLN A 113 -23.53 28.02 10.85
N LYS A 114 -23.33 26.70 10.96
CA LYS A 114 -22.52 26.12 12.05
C LYS A 114 -21.05 26.48 11.92
N TYR A 115 -20.52 26.47 10.69
CA TYR A 115 -19.15 26.87 10.40
C TYR A 115 -18.88 28.32 10.84
N ASP A 116 -19.73 29.29 10.45
CA ASP A 116 -19.52 30.71 10.76
C ASP A 116 -19.54 30.94 12.28
N ASN A 117 -20.50 30.35 12.98
CA ASN A 117 -20.59 30.42 14.44
C ASN A 117 -19.34 29.85 15.13
N LEU A 118 -18.86 28.69 14.68
CA LEU A 118 -17.65 28.06 15.21
C LEU A 118 -16.40 28.87 14.86
N PHE A 119 -16.31 29.40 13.65
CA PHE A 119 -15.16 30.17 13.18
C PHE A 119 -15.03 31.48 13.95
N GLU A 120 -16.12 32.24 14.13
CA GLU A 120 -16.11 33.48 14.91
C GLU A 120 -15.81 33.25 16.39
N SER A 121 -16.39 32.21 16.99
CA SER A 121 -16.14 31.87 18.39
C SER A 121 -14.67 31.48 18.62
N ASN A 122 -14.11 30.66 17.71
CA ASN A 122 -12.69 30.28 17.77
C ASN A 122 -11.75 31.42 17.34
N ALA A 123 -12.21 32.42 16.58
CA ALA A 123 -11.45 33.64 16.27
C ALA A 123 -11.21 34.50 17.52
N LYS A 124 -12.21 34.57 18.40
CA LYS A 124 -12.17 35.39 19.62
C LYS A 124 -11.52 34.66 20.80
N ASN A 125 -11.76 33.36 20.94
CA ASN A 125 -11.40 32.60 22.14
C ASN A 125 -10.59 31.32 21.86
N GLY A 126 -10.37 30.96 20.60
CA GLY A 126 -9.71 29.71 20.20
C GLY A 126 -8.27 29.89 19.74
N SER A 127 -7.65 28.77 19.35
CA SER A 127 -6.31 28.75 18.76
C SER A 127 -6.38 28.68 17.23
N PHE A 128 -5.30 29.10 16.56
CA PHE A 128 -5.16 28.96 15.11
C PHE A 128 -5.33 27.51 14.62
N TYR A 129 -4.97 26.53 15.46
CA TYR A 129 -5.16 25.12 15.14
C TYR A 129 -6.64 24.73 15.03
N LEU A 130 -7.47 25.20 15.96
CA LEU A 130 -8.92 24.94 15.95
C LEU A 130 -9.57 25.58 14.73
N GLN A 131 -9.22 26.83 14.42
CA GLN A 131 -9.70 27.51 13.21
C GLN A 131 -9.28 26.76 11.94
N SER A 132 -8.03 26.31 11.87
CA SER A 132 -7.53 25.52 10.75
C SER A 132 -8.29 24.21 10.60
N LYS A 133 -8.65 23.53 11.69
CA LYS A 133 -9.43 22.28 11.67
C LYS A 133 -10.86 22.52 11.19
N VAL A 134 -11.52 23.56 11.69
CA VAL A 134 -12.87 23.95 11.27
C VAL A 134 -12.89 24.35 9.79
N HIS A 135 -11.91 25.11 9.32
CA HIS A 135 -11.77 25.46 7.90
C HIS A 135 -11.59 24.23 7.01
N ARG A 136 -10.69 23.32 7.39
CA ARG A 136 -10.46 22.09 6.63
C ARG A 136 -11.73 21.23 6.58
N ALA A 137 -12.57 21.26 7.63
CA ALA A 137 -13.80 20.47 7.70
C ALA A 137 -14.83 20.99 6.70
N LYS A 138 -14.94 22.31 6.57
CA LYS A 138 -15.74 22.97 5.53
C LYS A 138 -15.27 22.59 4.12
N GLU A 139 -13.97 22.68 3.84
CA GLU A 139 -13.41 22.31 2.52
C GLU A 139 -13.69 20.84 2.17
N CYS A 140 -13.58 19.94 3.17
CA CYS A 140 -13.88 18.52 3.00
C CYS A 140 -15.35 18.30 2.60
N LEU A 141 -16.30 18.89 3.33
CA LEU A 141 -17.71 18.77 2.99
C LEU A 141 -18.04 19.39 1.63
N GLU A 142 -17.51 20.57 1.33
CA GLU A 142 -17.70 21.24 0.05
C GLU A 142 -17.28 20.37 -1.14
N SER A 143 -16.11 19.73 -1.05
CA SER A 143 -15.63 18.80 -2.08
C SER A 143 -16.56 17.60 -2.28
N LEU A 144 -17.21 17.13 -1.21
CA LEU A 144 -18.16 16.02 -1.28
C LEU A 144 -19.48 16.45 -1.92
N TYR A 145 -20.02 17.62 -1.56
CA TYR A 145 -21.21 18.16 -2.21
C TYR A 145 -20.99 18.41 -3.71
N GLN A 146 -19.82 18.91 -4.10
CA GLN A 146 -19.45 19.06 -5.52
C GLN A 146 -19.35 17.71 -6.23
N SER A 147 -18.66 16.72 -5.63
CA SER A 147 -18.57 15.38 -6.22
C SER A 147 -19.93 14.68 -6.39
N LYS A 148 -20.88 14.96 -5.48
CA LYS A 148 -22.25 14.46 -5.56
C LYS A 148 -23.07 15.17 -6.64
N ALA A 149 -22.84 16.45 -6.87
CA ALA A 149 -23.48 17.21 -7.95
C ALA A 149 -22.95 16.79 -9.34
N GLU A 150 -21.70 16.35 -9.43
CA GLU A 150 -21.05 15.96 -10.69
C GLU A 150 -21.21 14.46 -11.05
N SER A 151 -21.97 13.71 -10.27
CA SER A 151 -22.48 12.38 -10.66
C SER A 151 -23.95 12.47 -11.08
N PRO A 152 -24.29 13.00 -12.29
CA PRO A 152 -25.59 12.77 -12.86
C PRO A 152 -25.68 11.29 -13.24
N ASN A 153 -26.77 10.66 -12.82
CA ASN A 153 -27.20 9.31 -13.20
C ASN A 153 -27.14 9.07 -14.71
#